data_AF-A0A1J5P9K7-F1
#
_entry.id   AF-A0A1J5P9K7-F1
#
_cell.length_a   1.000
_cell.length_b   1.000
_cell.length_c   1.000
_cell.angle_alpha   90.00
_cell.angle_beta   90.00
_cell.angle_gamma   90.00
#
_symmetry.space_group_name_H-M   'P 1'
#
loop_
_entity.id
_entity.type
_entity.pdbx_description
1 polymer ?
#
loop_
_entity_poly.entity_id
_entity_poly.type
_entity_poly.pdbx_seq_one_letter_code
_entity_poly.pdbx_strand_id
1 'polypeptide(L)'
;MRVRDAGPGLAREHLPRLTERFYRVEGQKSGDRSGTGLGLAIVKHIMNRHRGGLAIESLEGAGATFTAYFPLVQGSGGPSRTPQPIAVAKTS
;
A
#
# COMPACT_ATOMS: atom_id res chain seq x y z
N MET A 1 -2.33 1.46 4.73
CA MET A 1 -2.11 0.08 5.22
C MET A 1 -0.63 -0.09 5.53
N ARG A 2 -0.28 -0.78 6.62
CA ARG A 2 1.11 -1.00 7.03
C ARG A 2 1.37 -2.48 7.28
N VAL A 3 2.49 -2.99 6.80
CA VAL A 3 2.99 -4.35 7.06
C VAL A 3 4.35 -4.20 7.72
N ARG A 4 4.56 -4.88 8.86
CA ARG A 4 5.81 -4.88 9.62
C ARG A 4 6.33 -6.30 9.75
N ASP A 5 7.62 -6.49 9.54
CA ASP A 5 8.33 -7.72 9.88
C ASP A 5 9.31 -7.48 11.05
N ALA A 6 9.83 -8.58 11.59
CA ALA A 6 10.87 -8.60 12.61
C ALA A 6 12.14 -9.31 12.10
N GLY A 7 12.39 -9.21 10.79
CA GLY A 7 13.57 -9.77 10.14
C GLY A 7 14.85 -8.98 10.45
N PRO A 8 15.94 -9.25 9.72
CA PRO A 8 17.23 -8.56 9.93
C PRO A 8 17.21 -7.07 9.57
N GLY A 9 16.13 -6.55 8.97
CA GLY A 9 16.09 -5.17 8.49
C GLY A 9 17.03 -4.91 7.31
N LEU A 10 17.15 -3.64 6.91
CA LEU A 10 17.87 -3.20 5.72
C LEU A 10 18.68 -1.94 6.06
N ALA A 11 19.94 -1.91 5.61
CA ALA A 11 20.78 -0.73 5.69
C ALA A 11 20.22 0.44 4.84
N ARG A 12 20.48 1.68 5.27
CA ARG A 12 19.84 2.89 4.70
C ARG A 12 20.18 3.08 3.22
N GLU A 13 21.36 2.68 2.79
CA GLU A 13 21.83 2.77 1.40
C GLU A 13 20.98 1.94 0.42
N HIS A 14 20.28 0.91 0.91
CA HIS A 14 19.44 0.07 0.07
C HIS A 14 18.07 0.69 -0.19
N LEU A 15 17.53 1.47 0.75
CA LEU A 15 16.15 1.96 0.73
C LEU A 15 15.75 2.66 -0.58
N PRO A 16 16.56 3.57 -1.16
CA PRO A 16 16.20 4.25 -2.41
C PRO A 16 16.04 3.29 -3.59
N ARG A 17 16.75 2.16 -3.56
CA ARG A 17 16.89 1.20 -4.66
C ARG A 17 15.96 0.00 -4.53
N LEU A 18 15.34 -0.24 -3.37
CA LEU A 18 14.45 -1.41 -3.12
C LEU A 18 13.29 -1.56 -4.09
N THR A 19 12.90 -0.49 -4.78
CA THR A 19 11.82 -0.50 -5.77
C THR A 19 12.32 -0.57 -7.22
N GLU A 20 13.64 -0.63 -7.44
CA GLU A 20 14.24 -0.92 -8.74
C GLU A 20 13.95 -2.37 -9.15
N ARG A 21 13.71 -2.60 -10.44
CA ARG A 21 13.53 -3.96 -10.96
C ARG A 21 14.85 -4.71 -10.84
N PHE A 22 14.77 -5.96 -10.40
CA PHE A 22 15.92 -6.87 -10.23
C PHE A 22 16.90 -6.47 -9.12
N TYR A 23 16.67 -5.35 -8.41
CA TYR A 23 17.52 -4.97 -7.29
C TYR A 23 17.28 -5.91 -6.10
N ARG A 24 18.39 -6.31 -5.48
CA ARG A 24 18.41 -7.23 -4.34
C ARG A 24 19.54 -6.81 -3.41
N VAL A 25 19.28 -6.94 -2.10
CA VAL A 25 20.32 -6.82 -1.08
C VAL A 25 20.96 -8.20 -0.91
N GLU A 26 22.25 -8.30 -1.18
CA GLU A 26 23.00 -9.54 -1.00
C GLU A 26 23.05 -9.93 0.49
N GLY A 27 23.17 -11.22 0.78
CA GLY A 27 23.27 -11.72 2.17
C GLY A 27 21.96 -11.78 2.96
N GLN A 28 20.88 -11.13 2.50
CA GLN A 28 19.53 -11.34 3.04
C GLN A 28 19.04 -12.73 2.61
N LYS A 29 19.01 -13.69 3.54
CA LYS A 29 18.46 -15.03 3.32
C LYS A 29 16.99 -14.93 2.94
N SER A 30 16.71 -14.82 1.65
CA SER A 30 15.47 -15.33 1.08
C SER A 30 15.59 -16.86 1.20
N GLY A 31 14.58 -17.56 1.73
CA GLY A 31 14.62 -19.03 1.81
C GLY A 31 14.86 -19.71 0.44
N ASP A 32 14.76 -21.04 0.37
CA ASP A 32 15.08 -21.86 -0.82
C ASP A 32 14.52 -21.39 -2.18
N ARG A 33 13.51 -20.50 -2.20
CA ARG A 33 13.10 -19.75 -3.40
C ARG A 33 13.68 -18.34 -3.40
N SER A 34 14.78 -18.18 -4.13
CA SER A 34 15.30 -16.88 -4.54
C SER A 34 14.30 -16.18 -5.48
N GLY A 35 13.65 -15.11 -5.02
CA GLY A 35 12.81 -14.25 -5.87
C GLY A 35 13.63 -13.46 -6.90
N THR A 36 13.00 -13.03 -7.99
CA THR A 36 13.64 -12.28 -9.10
C THR A 36 13.91 -10.80 -8.81
N GLY A 37 13.56 -10.29 -7.62
CA GLY A 37 13.67 -8.86 -7.31
C GLY A 37 12.63 -7.99 -8.02
N LEU A 38 11.49 -8.56 -8.46
CA LEU A 38 10.43 -7.82 -9.14
C LEU A 38 9.28 -7.39 -8.23
N GLY A 39 9.13 -7.99 -7.05
CA GLY A 39 7.97 -7.79 -6.18
C GLY A 39 7.69 -6.32 -5.83
N LEU A 40 8.67 -5.64 -5.22
CA LEU A 40 8.50 -4.23 -4.82
C LEU A 40 8.41 -3.27 -6.01
N ALA A 41 9.04 -3.59 -7.14
CA ALA A 41 8.89 -2.82 -8.38
C ALA A 41 7.45 -2.89 -8.92
N ILE A 42 6.82 -4.08 -8.87
CA ILE A 42 5.41 -4.27 -9.23
C ILE A 42 4.51 -3.48 -8.27
N VAL A 43 4.75 -3.58 -6.95
CA VAL A 43 3.99 -2.82 -5.95
C VAL A 43 4.04 -1.32 -6.24
N LYS A 44 5.24 -0.75 -6.42
CA LYS A 44 5.40 0.68 -6.75
C LYS A 44 4.63 1.06 -8.01
N HIS A 45 4.69 0.24 -9.05
CA HIS A 45 3.96 0.50 -10.29
C HIS A 45 2.44 0.52 -10.08
N ILE A 46 1.89 -0.47 -9.37
CA ILE A 46 0.46 -0.53 -9.02
C ILE A 46 0.09 0.71 -8.20
N MET A 47 0.81 1.02 -7.12
CA MET A 47 0.51 2.19 -6.29
C MET A 47 0.47 3.50 -7.10
N ASN A 48 1.48 3.72 -7.94
CA ASN A 48 1.55 4.91 -8.80
C ASN A 48 0.35 5.01 -9.75
N ARG A 49 -0.09 3.88 -10.35
CA ARG A 49 -1.28 3.85 -11.21
C ARG A 49 -2.56 4.24 -10.45
N HIS A 50 -2.62 3.94 -9.16
CA HIS A 50 -3.71 4.30 -8.27
C HIS A 50 -3.51 5.65 -7.56
N ARG A 51 -2.55 6.48 -8.01
CA ARG A 51 -2.20 7.78 -7.41
C ARG A 51 -1.80 7.69 -5.93
N GLY A 52 -1.43 6.50 -5.48
CA GLY A 52 -0.94 6.23 -4.15
C GLY A 52 0.58 6.27 -4.08
N GLY A 53 1.13 5.73 -3.00
CA GLY A 53 2.56 5.58 -2.83
C GLY A 53 2.93 4.49 -1.84
N LEU A 54 4.23 4.22 -1.80
CA LEU A 54 4.86 3.22 -0.94
C LEU A 54 5.98 3.91 -0.15
N ALA A 55 5.86 3.90 1.18
CA ALA A 55 6.94 4.30 2.08
C ALA A 55 7.56 3.04 2.71
N ILE A 56 8.89 3.05 2.85
CA ILE A 56 9.67 1.95 3.41
C ILE A 56 10.55 2.51 4.50
N GLU A 57 10.43 1.95 5.70
CA GLU A 57 11.22 2.29 6.88
C GLU A 57 11.90 1.02 7.36
N SER A 58 13.21 1.07 7.58
CA SER A 58 13.95 -0.08 8.11
C SER A 58 15.19 0.36 8.87
N LEU A 59 15.58 -0.48 9.82
CA LEU A 59 16.82 -0.38 10.58
C LEU A 59 17.38 -1.80 10.71
N GLU A 60 18.69 -1.95 10.49
CA GLU A 60 19.37 -3.23 10.68
C GLU A 60 19.16 -3.77 12.10
N GLY A 61 18.82 -5.05 12.21
CA GLY A 61 18.48 -5.75 13.46
C GLY A 61 17.07 -5.48 14.00
N ALA A 62 16.29 -4.56 13.41
CA ALA A 62 14.96 -4.18 13.93
C ALA A 62 13.79 -4.48 12.98
N GLY A 63 14.06 -5.12 11.84
CA GLY A 63 13.09 -5.44 10.80
C GLY A 63 12.79 -4.27 9.85
N ALA A 64 11.73 -4.43 9.06
CA ALA A 64 11.26 -3.40 8.13
C ALA A 64 9.75 -3.16 8.25
N THR A 65 9.34 -1.98 7.83
CA THR A 65 7.95 -1.53 7.77
C THR A 65 7.66 -0.98 6.39
N PHE A 66 6.66 -1.54 5.72
CA PHE A 66 6.18 -1.15 4.41
C PHE A 66 4.79 -0.52 4.55
N THR A 67 4.65 0.72 4.13
CA THR A 67 3.39 1.47 4.22
C THR A 67 2.88 1.81 2.82
N ALA A 68 1.73 1.25 2.45
CA ALA A 68 1.00 1.60 1.24
C ALA A 68 -0.11 2.61 1.59
N TYR A 69 -0.20 3.70 0.82
CA TYR A 69 -1.22 4.73 0.99
C TYR A 69 -1.84 5.09 -0.36
N PHE A 70 -3.11 5.50 -0.33
CA PHE A 70 -3.88 5.91 -1.50
C PHE A 70 -4.65 7.20 -1.18
N PRO A 71 -4.94 8.03 -2.18
CA PRO A 71 -5.87 9.14 -2.00
C PRO A 71 -7.24 8.61 -1.59
N LEU A 72 -7.90 9.30 -0.67
CA LEU A 72 -9.30 9.07 -0.43
C LEU A 72 -10.08 9.52 -1.66
N VAL A 73 -10.92 8.64 -2.20
CA VAL A 73 -11.93 9.06 -3.16
C VAL A 73 -12.90 9.92 -2.35
N GLN A 74 -12.89 11.23 -2.58
CA GLN A 74 -14.01 12.05 -2.14
C GLN A 74 -15.23 11.50 -2.87
N GLY A 75 -16.09 10.80 -2.15
CA GLY A 75 -17.40 10.47 -2.66
C GLY A 75 -18.00 11.79 -3.11
N SER A 76 -18.25 11.93 -4.40
CA SER A 76 -19.18 12.94 -4.87
C SER A 76 -20.41 12.76 -4.00
N GLY A 77 -20.71 13.76 -3.18
CA GLY A 77 -21.92 13.78 -2.36
C GLY A 77 -23.09 13.67 -3.30
N GLY A 78 -23.52 12.43 -3.59
CA GLY A 78 -24.78 12.18 -4.24
C GLY A 78 -25.85 12.79 -3.35
N PRO A 79 -26.85 13.48 -3.92
CA PRO A 79 -27.86 14.16 -3.12
C PRO A 79 -28.42 13.15 -2.13
N SER A 80 -28.37 13.53 -0.84
CA SER A 80 -29.06 12.80 0.21
C SER A 80 -30.49 12.62 -0.27
N ARG A 81 -30.88 11.39 -0.63
CA ARG A 81 -32.28 11.10 -0.90
C ARG A 81 -32.97 11.12 0.46
N THR A 82 -33.42 12.28 0.86
CA THR A 82 -34.41 12.40 1.92
C THR A 82 -35.63 11.63 1.43
N PRO A 83 -36.07 10.56 2.10
CA PRO A 83 -37.30 9.88 1.71
C PRO A 83 -38.45 10.87 1.87
N GLN A 84 -39.06 11.27 0.76
CA GLN A 84 -40.27 12.09 0.76
C GLN A 84 -41.39 11.27 1.39
N PRO A 85 -42.14 11.78 2.38
CA PRO A 85 -43.25 11.05 2.97
C PRO A 85 -44.33 10.83 1.90
N ILE A 86 -44.74 9.57 1.74
CA ILE A 86 -45.91 9.19 0.95
C ILE A 86 -47.15 9.89 1.53
N ALA A 87 -47.75 10.80 0.76
CA ALA A 87 -49.01 11.42 1.15
C ALA A 87 -50.11 10.35 1.16
N VAL A 88 -50.57 9.98 2.36
CA VAL A 88 -51.78 9.18 2.52
C VAL A 88 -52.97 10.06 2.15
N ALA A 89 -53.58 9.76 1.01
CA ALA A 89 -54.82 10.41 0.58
C ALA A 89 -55.90 10.15 1.65
N LYS A 90 -56.46 11.24 2.18
CA LYS A 90 -57.64 11.19 3.04
C LYS A 90 -58.81 10.65 2.21
N THR A 91 -59.37 9.52 2.60
CA THR A 91 -60.68 9.06 2.12
C THR A 91 -61.72 9.47 3.16
N SER A 92 -62.73 10.18 2.66
CA SER A 92 -63.94 10.64 3.34
C SER A 92 -64.81 9.53 3.90
#